data_AF-A0A520KZ20-F1
#
_entry.id   AF-A0A520KZ20-F1
#
_cell.length_a   1.000
_cell.length_b   1.000
_cell.length_c   1.000
_cell.angle_alpha   90.00
_cell.angle_beta   90.00
_cell.angle_gamma   90.00
#
_symmetry.space_group_name_H-M   'P 1'
#
loop_
_entity.id
_entity.type
_entity.pdbx_description
1 polymer ?
#
loop_
_entity_poly.entity_id
_entity_poly.type
_entity_poly.pdbx_seq_one_letter_code
_entity_poly.pdbx_strand_id
1 'polypeptide(L)'
;MEKLIITAALSGGEFVSKMATEYVPCTTDEIVDEVVKCREAGASIVHLHAKDPEMGLPASDPNPILKEYVERIKESEASDIIVNVTTGGGRFAEDEVIEEWMKERTTFGQEMDSLNMGSVNLWATPKGMEGIEKEFVFSNTLGTIERWAGYMYDNEVKPELEVYDTGQIQTALVFVKEGKLKEPLHFQLVMFGGNSCMTPDPETMLYCVKRIPDKYTWSVCAPGRFEMEMGTLAVIMGGHVRVGMEDNIYLEHGVLAKSNSELVAKIARISKELGREIATPDEAREILSIKK
;
A
#
# COMPACT_ATOMS: atom_id res chain seq x y z
N MET A 1 15.30 -15.41 -9.48
CA MET A 1 14.47 -14.30 -8.96
C MET A 1 14.44 -14.43 -7.46
N GLU A 2 14.45 -13.31 -6.75
CA GLU A 2 14.22 -13.31 -5.30
C GLU A 2 12.82 -13.84 -4.97
N LYS A 3 12.61 -14.23 -3.72
CA LYS A 3 11.29 -14.67 -3.25
C LYS A 3 10.27 -13.54 -3.41
N LEU A 4 9.02 -13.91 -3.62
CA LEU A 4 7.93 -12.97 -3.82
C LEU A 4 7.47 -12.40 -2.47
N ILE A 5 7.65 -11.10 -2.27
CA ILE A 5 6.92 -10.35 -1.25
C ILE A 5 5.46 -10.18 -1.71
N ILE A 6 4.53 -10.50 -0.82
CA ILE A 6 3.10 -10.21 -0.98
C ILE A 6 2.69 -9.20 0.10
N THR A 7 2.20 -8.05 -0.32
CA THR A 7 1.56 -7.06 0.55
C THR A 7 0.05 -7.28 0.54
N ALA A 8 -0.56 -7.40 1.72
CA ALA A 8 -2.01 -7.47 1.89
C ALA A 8 -2.57 -6.09 2.31
N ALA A 9 -3.30 -5.42 1.41
CA ALA A 9 -3.93 -4.12 1.66
C ALA A 9 -5.42 -4.31 2.04
N LEU A 10 -5.72 -4.20 3.33
CA LEU A 10 -6.90 -4.88 3.89
C LEU A 10 -8.25 -4.22 3.65
N SER A 11 -8.31 -2.88 3.66
CA SER A 11 -9.59 -2.16 3.70
C SER A 11 -9.59 -0.78 3.02
N GLY A 12 -8.42 -0.15 2.84
CA GLY A 12 -8.26 1.08 2.08
C GLY A 12 -8.76 2.36 2.71
N GLY A 13 -8.35 3.48 2.11
CA GLY A 13 -8.70 4.81 2.60
C GLY A 13 -10.12 5.24 2.27
N GLU A 14 -10.67 4.92 1.09
CA GLU A 14 -11.91 5.58 0.64
C GLU A 14 -12.96 4.67 0.01
N PHE A 15 -12.57 3.73 -0.86
CA PHE A 15 -13.53 3.05 -1.73
C PHE A 15 -14.34 1.95 -1.06
N VAL A 16 -13.68 1.16 -0.20
CA VAL A 16 -14.23 -0.11 0.24
C VAL A 16 -14.73 0.03 1.68
N SER A 17 -16.00 -0.34 1.86
CA SER A 17 -16.76 -0.26 3.11
C SER A 17 -17.78 -1.40 3.15
N LYS A 18 -18.49 -1.57 4.28
CA LYS A 18 -19.52 -2.60 4.44
C LYS A 18 -20.69 -2.44 3.46
N MET A 19 -20.79 -1.30 2.78
CA MET A 19 -21.77 -1.06 1.70
C MET A 19 -21.37 -1.71 0.38
N ALA A 20 -20.07 -1.87 0.12
CA ALA A 20 -19.56 -2.52 -1.09
C ALA A 20 -19.51 -4.04 -0.92
N THR A 21 -19.15 -4.51 0.28
CA THR A 21 -19.10 -5.94 0.63
C THR A 21 -19.17 -6.09 2.15
N GLU A 22 -19.89 -7.10 2.64
CA GLU A 22 -19.95 -7.42 4.08
C GLU A 22 -18.60 -7.90 4.65
N TYR A 23 -17.70 -8.35 3.77
CA TYR A 23 -16.44 -9.02 4.12
C TYR A 23 -15.28 -8.07 4.42
N VAL A 24 -15.41 -6.76 4.17
CA VAL A 24 -14.33 -5.82 4.50
C VAL A 24 -14.16 -5.73 6.01
N PRO A 25 -12.95 -5.89 6.58
CA PRO A 25 -12.71 -5.71 8.00
C PRO A 25 -12.78 -4.21 8.37
N CYS A 26 -13.44 -3.87 9.46
CA CYS A 26 -13.55 -2.47 9.91
C CYS A 26 -13.27 -2.25 11.40
N THR A 27 -13.53 -3.23 12.26
CA THR A 27 -13.15 -3.18 13.68
C THR A 27 -11.68 -3.59 13.89
N THR A 28 -11.07 -3.19 15.01
CA THR A 28 -9.71 -3.65 15.34
C THR A 28 -9.61 -5.18 15.39
N ASP A 29 -10.58 -5.86 15.99
CA ASP A 29 -10.60 -7.33 16.07
C ASP A 29 -10.62 -7.97 14.68
N GLU A 30 -11.51 -7.50 13.80
CA GLU A 30 -11.56 -7.99 12.42
C GLU A 30 -10.26 -7.72 11.66
N ILE A 31 -9.66 -6.54 11.85
CA ILE A 31 -8.39 -6.18 11.19
C ILE A 31 -7.27 -7.12 11.65
N VAL A 32 -7.10 -7.33 12.96
CA VAL A 32 -6.06 -8.20 13.51
C VAL A 32 -6.26 -9.66 13.06
N ASP A 33 -7.49 -10.16 13.15
CA ASP A 33 -7.82 -11.51 12.67
C ASP A 33 -7.52 -11.68 11.18
N GLU A 34 -7.78 -10.65 10.38
CA GLU A 34 -7.53 -10.66 8.96
C GLU A 34 -6.04 -10.58 8.61
N VAL A 35 -5.25 -9.84 9.40
CA VAL A 35 -3.78 -9.82 9.32
C VAL A 35 -3.21 -11.22 9.57
N VAL A 36 -3.69 -11.92 10.61
CA VAL A 36 -3.26 -13.29 10.92
C VAL A 36 -3.56 -14.24 9.75
N LYS A 37 -4.78 -14.22 9.22
CA LYS A 37 -5.14 -15.06 8.06
C LYS A 37 -4.31 -14.72 6.81
N CYS A 38 -4.03 -13.44 6.57
CA CYS A 38 -3.17 -13.02 5.46
C CYS A 38 -1.74 -13.53 5.65
N ARG A 39 -1.19 -13.42 6.86
CA ARG A 39 0.14 -13.92 7.21
C ARG A 39 0.26 -15.42 6.97
N GLU A 40 -0.74 -16.20 7.38
CA GLU A 40 -0.83 -17.65 7.14
C GLU A 40 -0.97 -17.99 5.64
N ALA A 41 -1.69 -17.17 4.88
CA ALA A 41 -1.86 -17.35 3.44
C ALA A 41 -0.62 -16.98 2.62
N GLY A 42 0.37 -16.31 3.23
CA GLY A 42 1.66 -15.98 2.62
C GLY A 42 1.96 -14.49 2.49
N ALA A 43 1.18 -13.59 3.10
CA ALA A 43 1.54 -12.17 3.14
C ALA A 43 2.80 -11.96 3.99
N SER A 44 3.73 -11.18 3.47
CA SER A 44 4.95 -10.75 4.18
C SER A 44 4.76 -9.36 4.80
N ILE A 45 3.86 -8.55 4.23
CA ILE A 45 3.55 -7.18 4.61
C ILE A 45 2.04 -7.02 4.70
N VAL A 46 1.55 -6.23 5.64
CA VAL A 46 0.17 -5.71 5.65
C VAL A 46 0.18 -4.20 5.53
N HIS A 47 -0.68 -3.66 4.66
CA HIS A 47 -0.89 -2.23 4.49
C HIS A 47 -2.21 -1.81 5.13
N LEU A 48 -2.15 -0.79 5.99
CA LEU A 48 -3.23 -0.45 6.91
C LEU A 48 -3.76 0.97 6.72
N HIS A 49 -5.09 1.05 6.70
CA HIS A 49 -5.87 2.26 6.79
C HIS A 49 -6.79 2.20 8.01
N ALA A 50 -7.05 3.35 8.62
CA ALA A 50 -8.04 3.48 9.67
C ALA A 50 -9.45 3.45 9.10
N LYS A 51 -10.34 2.71 9.76
CA LYS A 51 -11.74 2.60 9.39
C LYS A 51 -12.62 2.89 10.60
N ASP A 52 -13.76 3.50 10.35
CA ASP A 52 -14.86 3.52 11.30
C ASP A 52 -15.32 2.07 11.55
N PRO A 53 -15.46 1.65 12.82
CA PRO A 53 -15.76 0.27 13.18
C PRO A 53 -17.18 -0.19 12.83
N GLU A 54 -18.11 0.72 12.51
CA GLU A 54 -19.50 0.38 12.23
C GLU A 54 -19.70 0.02 10.74
N MET A 55 -19.29 0.92 9.85
CA MET A 55 -19.58 0.84 8.42
C MET A 55 -18.33 0.63 7.56
N GLY A 56 -17.13 0.69 8.14
CA GLY A 56 -15.88 0.60 7.38
C GLY A 56 -15.67 1.80 6.45
N LEU A 57 -16.26 2.94 6.78
CA LEU A 57 -15.95 4.21 6.13
C LEU A 57 -14.55 4.69 6.58
N PRO A 58 -13.83 5.53 5.81
CA PRO A 58 -12.64 6.20 6.33
C PRO A 58 -12.89 6.75 7.73
N ALA A 59 -12.05 6.37 8.69
CA ALA A 59 -12.09 7.01 10.00
C ALA A 59 -11.73 8.49 9.86
N SER A 60 -12.30 9.33 10.74
CA SER A 60 -11.93 10.74 10.79
C SER A 60 -10.50 10.87 11.28
N ASP A 61 -9.73 11.77 10.67
CA ASP A 61 -8.41 12.10 11.17
C ASP A 61 -8.46 13.10 12.35
N PRO A 62 -7.50 13.05 13.30
CA PRO A 62 -6.42 12.07 13.41
C PRO A 62 -6.97 10.67 13.62
N ASN A 63 -6.25 9.66 13.12
CA ASN A 63 -6.65 8.25 13.15
C ASN A 63 -6.07 7.52 14.39
N PRO A 64 -6.62 7.68 15.62
CA PRO A 64 -6.04 7.08 16.82
C PRO A 64 -6.00 5.55 16.76
N ILE A 65 -6.88 4.95 15.96
CA ILE A 65 -7.03 3.49 15.87
C ILE A 65 -5.87 2.80 15.13
N LEU A 66 -5.11 3.53 14.29
CA LEU A 66 -3.94 2.94 13.61
C LEU A 66 -2.87 2.49 14.59
N LYS A 67 -2.66 3.27 15.67
CA LYS A 67 -1.74 2.89 16.73
C LYS A 67 -2.18 1.60 17.42
N GLU A 68 -3.47 1.49 17.72
CA GLU A 68 -4.06 0.28 18.29
C GLU A 68 -3.88 -0.93 17.37
N TYR A 69 -4.04 -0.76 16.04
CA TYR A 69 -3.80 -1.84 15.08
C TYR A 69 -2.35 -2.33 15.15
N VAL A 70 -1.38 -1.42 15.11
CA VAL A 70 0.05 -1.76 15.18
C VAL A 70 0.38 -2.49 16.48
N GLU A 71 -0.12 -2.00 17.62
CA GLU A 71 0.09 -2.61 18.94
C GLU A 71 -0.50 -4.03 18.98
N ARG A 72 -1.76 -4.20 18.56
CA ARG A 72 -2.44 -5.49 18.62
C ARG A 72 -1.93 -6.53 17.63
N ILE A 73 -1.45 -6.11 16.46
CA ILE A 73 -0.80 -7.02 15.50
C ILE A 73 0.49 -7.58 16.10
N LYS A 74 1.28 -6.75 16.79
CA LYS A 74 2.52 -7.19 17.48
C LYS A 74 2.25 -8.18 18.61
N GLU A 75 1.07 -8.13 19.22
CA GLU A 75 0.63 -9.07 20.27
C GLU A 75 -0.03 -10.34 19.71
N SER A 76 -0.27 -10.41 18.40
CA SER A 76 -0.96 -11.53 17.73
C SER A 76 0.00 -12.61 17.23
N GLU A 77 -0.56 -13.70 16.71
CA GLU A 77 0.21 -14.77 16.03
C GLU A 77 0.90 -14.30 14.74
N ALA A 78 0.58 -13.11 14.24
CA ALA A 78 1.25 -12.47 13.11
C ALA A 78 2.25 -11.38 13.56
N SER A 79 2.78 -11.47 14.78
CA SER A 79 3.75 -10.51 15.32
C SER A 79 5.01 -10.33 14.46
N ASP A 80 5.31 -11.29 13.59
CA ASP A 80 6.45 -11.24 12.67
C ASP A 80 6.16 -10.46 11.39
N ILE A 81 4.90 -10.16 11.05
CA ILE A 81 4.54 -9.50 9.80
C ILE A 81 5.05 -8.05 9.77
N ILE A 82 5.51 -7.60 8.62
CA ILE A 82 5.88 -6.19 8.44
C ILE A 82 4.58 -5.39 8.37
N VAL A 83 4.46 -4.39 9.24
CA VAL A 83 3.34 -3.45 9.20
C VAL A 83 3.73 -2.22 8.39
N ASN A 84 2.90 -1.89 7.40
CA ASN A 84 2.98 -0.69 6.57
C ASN A 84 1.78 0.21 6.84
N VAL A 85 2.00 1.43 7.33
CA VAL A 85 0.91 2.36 7.67
C VAL A 85 0.75 3.44 6.60
N THR A 86 -0.51 3.76 6.30
CA THR A 86 -0.82 4.80 5.31
C THR A 86 -0.39 6.21 5.75
N THR A 87 0.14 6.99 4.80
CA THR A 87 0.27 8.46 4.93
C THR A 87 -0.69 9.22 4.00
N GLY A 88 -1.48 8.51 3.18
CA GLY A 88 -2.40 9.14 2.23
C GLY A 88 -3.74 9.64 2.81
N GLY A 89 -4.07 9.23 4.06
CA GLY A 89 -5.25 9.72 4.80
C GLY A 89 -5.11 11.18 5.24
N GLY A 90 -6.22 11.82 5.64
CA GLY A 90 -6.20 13.20 6.19
C GLY A 90 -6.23 14.32 5.15
N ARG A 91 -6.27 13.97 3.86
CA ARG A 91 -6.12 14.89 2.73
C ARG A 91 -7.11 16.06 2.62
N PHE A 92 -8.19 16.07 3.41
CA PHE A 92 -9.16 17.17 3.43
C PHE A 92 -8.95 18.17 4.58
N ALA A 93 -7.94 17.97 5.43
CA ALA A 93 -7.56 18.91 6.48
C ALA A 93 -6.57 19.96 5.98
N GLU A 94 -6.31 20.98 6.82
CA GLU A 94 -5.27 21.99 6.55
C GLU A 94 -3.86 21.37 6.59
N ASP A 95 -2.95 21.90 5.78
CA ASP A 95 -1.60 21.36 5.60
C ASP A 95 -0.84 21.21 6.93
N GLU A 96 -0.94 22.18 7.85
CA GLU A 96 -0.26 22.11 9.14
C GLU A 96 -0.78 20.96 10.02
N VAL A 97 -2.09 20.68 9.93
CA VAL A 97 -2.73 19.60 10.68
C VAL A 97 -2.31 18.24 10.12
N ILE A 98 -2.27 18.10 8.78
CA ILE A 98 -1.80 16.89 8.12
C ILE A 98 -0.34 16.60 8.51
N GLU A 99 0.51 17.62 8.53
CA GLU A 99 1.92 17.49 8.89
C GLU A 99 2.10 16.94 10.31
N GLU A 100 1.32 17.44 11.28
CA GLU A 100 1.33 16.92 12.66
C GLU A 100 0.91 15.45 12.72
N TRP A 101 -0.15 15.07 12.01
CA TRP A 101 -0.62 13.69 11.96
C TRP A 101 0.40 12.75 11.31
N MET A 102 1.04 13.16 10.20
CA MET A 102 2.05 12.31 9.55
C MET A 102 3.25 12.09 10.46
N LYS A 103 3.71 13.14 11.14
CA LYS A 103 4.81 13.02 12.11
C LYS A 103 4.45 12.12 13.29
N GLU A 104 3.21 12.15 13.76
CA GLU A 104 2.75 11.25 14.81
C GLU A 104 2.72 9.79 14.33
N ARG A 105 2.18 9.54 13.13
CA ARG A 105 2.04 8.18 12.57
C ARG A 105 3.36 7.43 12.48
N THR A 106 4.47 8.10 12.16
CA THR A 106 5.80 7.47 12.08
C THR A 106 6.31 6.93 13.43
N THR A 107 5.58 7.16 14.54
CA THR A 107 5.97 6.75 15.90
C THR A 107 5.21 5.55 16.46
N PHE A 108 4.29 4.94 15.69
CA PHE A 108 3.49 3.80 16.19
C PHE A 108 4.31 2.49 16.27
N GLY A 109 5.53 2.48 15.72
CA GLY A 109 6.47 1.38 15.77
C GLY A 109 6.27 0.34 14.66
N GLN A 110 5.57 0.71 13.60
CA GLN A 110 5.59 0.01 12.32
C GLN A 110 6.98 0.14 11.67
N GLU A 111 7.26 -0.72 10.70
CA GLU A 111 8.55 -0.74 10.00
C GLU A 111 8.51 -0.02 8.65
N MET A 112 7.31 0.15 8.10
CA MET A 112 7.09 0.81 6.83
C MET A 112 5.95 1.81 6.91
N ASP A 113 6.05 2.84 6.08
CA ASP A 113 4.95 3.75 5.78
C ASP A 113 4.88 3.95 4.25
N SER A 114 3.68 4.02 3.70
CA SER A 114 3.48 4.47 2.32
C SER A 114 3.91 5.94 2.18
N LEU A 115 4.47 6.33 1.03
CA LEU A 115 4.86 7.71 0.72
C LEU A 115 4.52 8.02 -0.73
N ASN A 116 3.52 8.88 -0.93
CA ASN A 116 3.05 9.29 -2.26
C ASN A 116 4.05 10.24 -2.92
N MET A 117 4.63 9.81 -4.06
CA MET A 117 5.77 10.48 -4.68
C MET A 117 5.41 11.63 -5.64
N GLY A 118 4.16 12.09 -5.64
CA GLY A 118 3.76 13.29 -6.35
C GLY A 118 2.25 13.55 -6.33
N SER A 119 1.88 14.73 -6.80
CA SER A 119 0.48 15.12 -6.91
C SER A 119 -0.20 14.50 -8.12
N VAL A 120 -1.45 14.06 -7.94
CA VAL A 120 -2.34 13.59 -9.02
C VAL A 120 -3.73 14.17 -8.85
N ASN A 121 -4.55 14.13 -9.91
CA ASN A 121 -5.96 14.45 -9.74
C ASN A 121 -6.60 13.39 -8.86
N LEU A 122 -7.62 13.76 -8.09
CA LEU A 122 -8.29 12.80 -7.24
C LEU A 122 -8.92 11.69 -8.09
N TRP A 123 -8.50 10.45 -7.87
CA TRP A 123 -8.96 9.29 -8.65
C TRP A 123 -10.25 8.67 -8.10
N ALA A 124 -10.69 9.15 -6.93
CA ALA A 124 -11.74 8.59 -6.11
C ALA A 124 -12.71 9.69 -5.68
N THR A 125 -14.02 9.45 -5.72
CA THR A 125 -14.98 10.38 -5.12
C THR A 125 -15.35 9.85 -3.74
N PRO A 126 -14.97 10.51 -2.63
CA PRO A 126 -15.47 10.18 -1.31
C PRO A 126 -17.00 10.27 -1.29
N LYS A 127 -17.62 9.36 -0.55
CA LYS A 127 -19.07 9.33 -0.41
C LYS A 127 -19.59 10.65 0.17
N GLY A 128 -20.62 11.23 -0.46
CA GLY A 128 -21.22 12.50 -0.01
C GLY A 128 -20.41 13.74 -0.41
N MET A 129 -19.37 13.57 -1.22
CA MET A 129 -18.58 14.66 -1.81
C MET A 129 -18.62 14.59 -3.34
N GLU A 130 -19.76 14.21 -3.93
CA GLU A 130 -19.89 14.04 -5.38
C GLU A 130 -19.48 15.32 -6.13
N GLY A 131 -18.56 15.20 -7.08
CA GLY A 131 -18.01 16.31 -7.85
C GLY A 131 -16.68 16.85 -7.32
N ILE A 132 -16.28 16.49 -6.09
CA ILE A 132 -14.99 16.91 -5.52
C ILE A 132 -13.81 16.43 -6.35
N GLU A 133 -13.95 15.29 -7.04
CA GLU A 133 -12.89 14.73 -7.90
C GLU A 133 -12.48 15.66 -9.05
N LYS A 134 -13.33 16.63 -9.39
CA LYS A 134 -13.06 17.63 -10.44
C LYS A 134 -12.33 18.87 -9.93
N GLU A 135 -12.42 19.13 -8.63
CA GLU A 135 -11.92 20.36 -7.99
C GLU A 135 -10.72 20.08 -7.08
N PHE A 136 -10.49 18.81 -6.71
CA PHE A 136 -9.50 18.42 -5.73
C PHE A 136 -8.30 17.71 -6.36
N VAL A 137 -7.10 18.10 -5.90
CA VAL A 137 -5.83 17.47 -6.24
C VAL A 137 -5.36 16.69 -5.03
N PHE A 138 -5.05 15.41 -5.21
CA PHE A 138 -4.30 14.68 -4.19
C PHE A 138 -2.88 15.20 -4.16
N SER A 139 -2.63 16.16 -3.28
CA SER A 139 -1.41 16.96 -3.28
C SER A 139 -0.29 16.31 -2.49
N ASN A 140 0.84 16.06 -3.13
CA ASN A 140 2.10 15.66 -2.50
C ASN A 140 3.20 16.48 -3.15
N THR A 141 3.43 17.69 -2.64
CA THR A 141 4.46 18.58 -3.17
C THR A 141 5.85 18.02 -2.85
N LEU A 142 6.87 18.42 -3.62
CA LEU A 142 8.26 18.01 -3.38
C LEU A 142 8.72 18.28 -1.94
N GLY A 143 8.33 19.44 -1.38
CA GLY A 143 8.66 19.79 -0.01
C GLY A 143 7.95 18.90 1.03
N THR A 144 6.70 18.52 0.78
CA THR A 144 5.96 17.58 1.65
C THR A 144 6.61 16.20 1.64
N ILE A 145 6.94 15.68 0.45
CA ILE A 145 7.60 14.37 0.29
C ILE A 145 8.94 14.35 1.05
N GLU A 146 9.76 15.40 0.90
CA GLU A 146 11.04 15.51 1.58
C GLU A 146 10.91 15.51 3.11
N ARG A 147 9.96 16.29 3.66
CA ARG A 147 9.74 16.36 5.11
C ARG A 147 9.23 15.03 5.66
N TRP A 148 8.25 14.42 5.01
CA TRP A 148 7.66 13.17 5.49
C TRP A 148 8.64 12.00 5.41
N ALA A 149 9.45 11.92 4.35
CA ALA A 149 10.57 10.98 4.30
C ALA A 149 11.54 11.21 5.48
N GLY A 150 11.82 12.48 5.82
CA GLY A 150 12.59 12.84 7.00
C GLY A 150 12.01 12.27 8.29
N TYR A 151 10.71 12.45 8.53
CA TYR A 151 10.03 11.92 9.72
C TYR A 151 10.08 10.40 9.81
N MET A 152 9.90 9.71 8.68
CA MET A 152 10.03 8.25 8.60
C MET A 152 11.45 7.82 9.00
N TYR A 153 12.47 8.46 8.42
CA TYR A 153 13.85 8.13 8.73
C TYR A 153 14.28 8.44 10.17
N ASP A 154 13.75 9.50 10.77
CA ASP A 154 14.00 9.85 12.18
C ASP A 154 13.47 8.77 13.14
N ASN A 155 12.48 7.99 12.71
CA ASN A 155 11.88 6.89 13.47
C ASN A 155 12.23 5.50 12.91
N GLU A 156 13.24 5.41 12.06
CA GLU A 156 13.69 4.15 11.42
C GLU A 156 12.61 3.42 10.60
N VAL A 157 11.61 4.16 10.10
CA VAL A 157 10.57 3.66 9.20
C VAL A 157 11.05 3.74 7.75
N LYS A 158 10.86 2.66 6.99
CA LYS A 158 11.19 2.60 5.57
C LYS A 158 10.02 3.09 4.70
N PRO A 159 10.22 4.08 3.81
CA PRO A 159 9.17 4.49 2.89
C PRO A 159 8.92 3.44 1.78
N GLU A 160 7.66 3.07 1.57
CA GLU A 160 7.16 2.48 0.32
C GLU A 160 6.79 3.62 -0.63
N LEU A 161 7.51 3.75 -1.75
CA LEU A 161 7.35 4.88 -2.67
C LEU A 161 6.20 4.62 -3.63
N GLU A 162 5.01 5.10 -3.27
CA GLU A 162 3.79 5.03 -4.07
C GLU A 162 3.93 5.95 -5.28
N VAL A 163 4.03 5.36 -6.48
CA VAL A 163 4.19 6.07 -7.75
C VAL A 163 3.00 5.81 -8.67
N TYR A 164 2.34 6.90 -9.07
CA TYR A 164 1.17 6.90 -9.94
C TYR A 164 1.51 7.17 -11.41
N ASP A 165 2.69 7.72 -11.69
CA ASP A 165 3.23 7.90 -13.04
C ASP A 165 4.78 7.95 -12.99
N THR A 166 5.41 7.76 -14.14
CA THR A 166 6.87 7.73 -14.34
C THR A 166 7.60 9.01 -13.97
N GLY A 167 6.91 10.16 -13.98
CA GLY A 167 7.47 11.42 -13.45
C GLY A 167 7.84 11.29 -11.97
N GLN A 168 7.04 10.55 -11.19
CA GLN A 168 7.24 10.37 -9.75
C GLN A 168 8.38 9.39 -9.45
N ILE A 169 8.61 8.41 -10.35
CA ILE A 169 9.85 7.59 -10.32
C ILE A 169 11.06 8.51 -10.47
N GLN A 170 11.04 9.47 -11.41
CA GLN A 170 12.15 10.40 -11.55
C GLN A 170 12.35 11.31 -10.34
N THR A 171 11.27 11.77 -9.71
CA THR A 171 11.34 12.49 -8.43
C THR A 171 12.14 11.69 -7.40
N ALA A 172 11.82 10.40 -7.21
CA ALA A 172 12.55 9.54 -6.27
C ALA A 172 14.04 9.42 -6.60
N LEU A 173 14.37 9.25 -7.89
CA LEU A 173 15.77 9.13 -8.35
C LEU A 173 16.56 10.43 -8.17
N VAL A 174 15.92 11.59 -8.30
CA VAL A 174 16.52 12.89 -7.97
C VAL A 174 16.72 13.01 -6.46
N PHE A 175 15.71 12.67 -5.66
CA PHE A 175 15.77 12.77 -4.20
C PHE A 175 16.86 11.88 -3.59
N VAL A 176 17.09 10.69 -4.13
CA VAL A 176 18.25 9.86 -3.74
C VAL A 176 19.57 10.55 -4.01
N LYS A 177 19.75 11.17 -5.19
CA LYS A 177 20.98 11.90 -5.53
C LYS A 177 21.20 13.11 -4.64
N GLU A 178 20.13 13.74 -4.17
CA GLU A 178 20.14 14.85 -3.23
C GLU A 178 20.31 14.41 -1.77
N GLY A 179 20.32 13.10 -1.48
CA GLY A 179 20.43 12.57 -0.12
C GLY A 179 19.13 12.65 0.71
N LYS A 180 18.00 12.95 0.07
CA LYS A 180 16.67 13.08 0.69
C LYS A 180 15.97 11.74 0.85
N LEU A 181 16.30 10.75 0.02
CA LEU A 181 15.87 9.36 0.17
C LEU A 181 17.08 8.45 0.36
N LYS A 182 16.93 7.43 1.21
CA LYS A 182 17.98 6.46 1.54
C LYS A 182 17.82 5.20 0.71
N GLU A 183 18.92 4.76 0.09
CA GLU A 183 18.96 3.53 -0.67
C GLU A 183 19.05 2.27 0.23
N PRO A 184 18.58 1.08 -0.23
CA PRO A 184 17.88 0.85 -1.50
C PRO A 184 16.40 1.27 -1.44
N LEU A 185 15.88 1.78 -2.56
CA LEU A 185 14.49 2.19 -2.69
C LEU A 185 13.55 0.99 -2.90
N HIS A 186 12.31 1.14 -2.46
CA HIS A 186 11.20 0.25 -2.76
C HIS A 186 10.07 1.04 -3.41
N PHE A 187 9.72 0.72 -4.65
CA PHE A 187 8.65 1.39 -5.40
C PHE A 187 7.35 0.59 -5.37
N GLN A 188 6.21 1.24 -5.22
CA GLN A 188 4.89 0.64 -5.42
C GLN A 188 4.24 1.28 -6.64
N LEU A 189 4.07 0.52 -7.72
CA LEU A 189 3.43 1.00 -8.94
C LEU A 189 1.91 1.00 -8.74
N VAL A 190 1.32 2.18 -8.59
CA VAL A 190 -0.13 2.35 -8.34
C VAL A 190 -0.86 2.55 -9.67
N MET A 191 -1.35 1.45 -10.24
CA MET A 191 -1.93 1.44 -11.60
C MET A 191 -3.45 1.66 -11.59
N PHE A 192 -3.92 2.73 -10.95
CA PHE A 192 -5.36 3.01 -10.83
C PHE A 192 -6.04 3.36 -12.15
N GLY A 193 -5.29 3.89 -13.12
CA GLY A 193 -5.84 4.40 -14.38
C GLY A 193 -6.71 5.65 -14.21
N GLY A 194 -6.77 6.46 -15.26
CA GLY A 194 -7.55 7.71 -15.25
C GLY A 194 -7.00 8.75 -14.26
N ASN A 195 -7.60 9.95 -14.24
CA ASN A 195 -7.28 11.02 -13.26
C ASN A 195 -5.77 11.25 -13.03
N SER A 196 -5.00 11.25 -14.13
CA SER A 196 -3.54 11.44 -14.14
C SER A 196 -2.70 10.29 -13.57
N CYS A 197 -3.30 9.11 -13.38
CA CYS A 197 -2.61 7.88 -12.97
C CYS A 197 -2.36 6.94 -14.16
N MET A 198 -1.30 6.14 -14.06
CA MET A 198 -0.90 5.18 -15.09
C MET A 198 -1.95 4.09 -15.31
N THR A 199 -2.14 3.68 -16.57
CA THR A 199 -3.12 2.66 -16.98
C THR A 199 -2.68 1.26 -16.55
N PRO A 200 -3.57 0.42 -15.98
CA PRO A 200 -3.26 -0.98 -15.63
C PRO A 200 -3.21 -1.89 -16.85
N ASP A 201 -2.15 -1.75 -17.65
CA ASP A 201 -1.89 -2.59 -18.81
C ASP A 201 -0.41 -3.03 -18.90
N PRO A 202 -0.10 -4.12 -19.62
CA PRO A 202 1.26 -4.64 -19.71
C PRO A 202 2.29 -3.68 -20.33
N GLU A 203 1.90 -2.84 -21.29
CA GLU A 203 2.81 -1.90 -21.95
C GLU A 203 3.24 -0.81 -20.98
N THR A 204 2.27 -0.24 -20.25
CA THR A 204 2.50 0.76 -19.21
C THR A 204 3.37 0.20 -18.09
N MET A 205 3.07 -1.01 -17.57
CA MET A 205 3.89 -1.65 -16.53
C MET A 205 5.34 -1.84 -17.00
N LEU A 206 5.54 -2.40 -18.19
CA LEU A 206 6.87 -2.61 -18.76
C LEU A 206 7.64 -1.31 -18.89
N TYR A 207 6.98 -0.25 -19.34
CA TYR A 207 7.58 1.07 -19.43
C TYR A 207 8.03 1.60 -18.07
N CYS A 208 7.18 1.53 -17.04
CA CYS A 208 7.51 1.95 -15.67
C CYS A 208 8.71 1.19 -15.10
N VAL A 209 8.70 -0.15 -15.19
CA VAL A 209 9.77 -1.00 -14.67
C VAL A 209 11.11 -0.68 -15.34
N LYS A 210 11.12 -0.37 -16.64
CA LYS A 210 12.34 0.06 -17.35
C LYS A 210 12.90 1.41 -16.90
N ARG A 211 12.18 2.18 -16.09
CA ARG A 211 12.65 3.43 -15.47
C ARG A 211 13.23 3.23 -14.06
N ILE A 212 13.00 2.06 -13.45
CA ILE A 212 13.52 1.73 -12.13
C ILE A 212 14.88 1.02 -12.29
N PRO A 213 15.97 1.54 -11.70
CA PRO A 213 17.26 0.84 -11.70
C PRO A 213 17.18 -0.55 -11.05
N ASP A 214 17.84 -1.55 -11.65
CA ASP A 214 17.80 -2.97 -11.23
C ASP A 214 18.21 -3.24 -9.77
N LYS A 215 18.89 -2.29 -9.12
CA LYS A 215 19.28 -2.38 -7.69
C LYS A 215 18.15 -2.06 -6.71
N TYR A 216 17.00 -1.60 -7.19
CA TYR A 216 15.84 -1.26 -6.39
C TYR A 216 14.73 -2.28 -6.59
N THR A 217 13.91 -2.47 -5.57
CA THR A 217 12.75 -3.35 -5.63
C THR A 217 11.51 -2.57 -6.05
N TRP A 218 10.56 -3.27 -6.63
CA TRP A 218 9.27 -2.70 -7.00
C TRP A 218 8.14 -3.69 -6.77
N SER A 219 6.95 -3.19 -6.46
CA SER A 219 5.69 -3.91 -6.32
C SER A 219 4.63 -3.27 -7.22
N VAL A 220 3.48 -3.92 -7.38
CA VAL A 220 2.33 -3.35 -8.10
C VAL A 220 1.04 -3.55 -7.32
N CYS A 221 0.17 -2.55 -7.36
CA CYS A 221 -1.27 -2.69 -7.14
C CYS A 221 -2.05 -2.17 -8.36
N ALA A 222 -3.19 -2.81 -8.63
CA ALA A 222 -4.08 -2.43 -9.72
C ALA A 222 -5.54 -2.70 -9.30
N PRO A 223 -6.50 -1.86 -9.70
CA PRO A 223 -7.84 -1.89 -9.12
C PRO A 223 -8.71 -2.99 -9.72
N GLY A 224 -9.51 -3.62 -8.86
CA GLY A 224 -10.56 -4.57 -9.23
C GLY A 224 -10.04 -5.73 -10.08
N ARG A 225 -10.62 -5.91 -11.28
CA ARG A 225 -10.29 -7.03 -12.17
C ARG A 225 -8.80 -7.12 -12.54
N PHE A 226 -8.10 -5.98 -12.50
CA PHE A 226 -6.70 -5.89 -12.92
C PHE A 226 -5.73 -6.38 -11.83
N GLU A 227 -6.17 -6.51 -10.57
CA GLU A 227 -5.30 -6.90 -9.45
C GLU A 227 -4.54 -8.20 -9.74
N MET A 228 -5.27 -9.26 -10.09
CA MET A 228 -4.66 -10.56 -10.35
C MET A 228 -3.88 -10.58 -11.67
N GLU A 229 -4.31 -9.82 -12.67
CA GLU A 229 -3.64 -9.76 -13.98
C GLU A 229 -2.29 -9.06 -13.88
N MET A 230 -2.25 -7.87 -13.29
CA MET A 230 -1.05 -7.09 -13.09
C MET A 230 -0.14 -7.71 -12.04
N GLY A 231 -0.70 -8.27 -10.96
CA GLY A 231 0.06 -9.04 -9.98
C GLY A 231 0.77 -10.24 -10.61
N THR A 232 0.07 -11.02 -11.46
CA THR A 232 0.70 -12.14 -12.18
C THR A 232 1.81 -11.68 -13.11
N LEU A 233 1.60 -10.58 -13.83
CA LEU A 233 2.63 -10.00 -14.69
C LEU A 233 3.86 -9.54 -13.88
N ALA A 234 3.66 -8.94 -12.71
CA ALA A 234 4.75 -8.57 -11.82
C ALA A 234 5.54 -9.78 -11.32
N VAL A 235 4.86 -10.89 -10.98
CA VAL A 235 5.53 -12.15 -10.64
C VAL A 235 6.46 -12.61 -11.77
N ILE A 236 5.97 -12.58 -13.02
CA ILE A 236 6.74 -12.96 -14.23
C ILE A 236 7.93 -12.02 -14.45
N MET A 237 7.75 -10.72 -14.24
CA MET A 237 8.76 -9.69 -14.46
C MET A 237 9.77 -9.56 -13.30
N GLY A 238 9.61 -10.33 -12.23
CA GLY A 238 10.49 -10.31 -11.07
C GLY A 238 10.16 -9.26 -10.01
N GLY A 239 9.06 -8.52 -10.17
CA GLY A 239 8.54 -7.57 -9.17
C GLY A 239 7.83 -8.25 -8.00
N HIS A 240 7.31 -7.46 -7.08
CA HIS A 240 6.48 -7.88 -5.97
C HIS A 240 5.01 -7.57 -6.24
N VAL A 241 4.11 -8.01 -5.35
CA VAL A 241 2.68 -7.83 -5.54
C VAL A 241 2.01 -7.27 -4.29
N ARG A 242 1.02 -6.42 -4.52
CA ARG A 242 0.05 -6.01 -3.52
C ARG A 242 -1.34 -6.47 -3.96
N VAL A 243 -2.07 -7.08 -3.03
CA VAL A 243 -3.45 -7.54 -3.21
C VAL A 243 -4.26 -7.22 -1.96
N GLY A 244 -5.58 -7.20 -2.07
CA GLY A 244 -6.47 -7.08 -0.93
C GLY A 244 -7.71 -6.24 -1.25
N MET A 245 -8.65 -6.24 -0.32
CA MET A 245 -9.94 -5.57 -0.47
C MET A 245 -9.82 -4.05 -0.58
N GLU A 246 -8.69 -3.45 -0.21
CA GLU A 246 -8.41 -2.05 -0.57
C GLU A 246 -8.45 -1.84 -2.09
N ASP A 247 -7.88 -2.77 -2.84
CA ASP A 247 -7.69 -2.66 -4.28
C ASP A 247 -8.77 -3.44 -5.06
N ASN A 248 -9.27 -4.56 -4.52
CA ASN A 248 -10.23 -5.45 -5.19
C ASN A 248 -11.08 -6.28 -4.21
N ILE A 249 -12.41 -6.23 -4.37
CA ILE A 249 -13.36 -7.03 -3.56
C ILE A 249 -13.75 -8.37 -4.20
N TYR A 250 -13.24 -8.71 -5.38
CA TYR A 250 -13.64 -9.88 -6.16
C TYR A 250 -12.55 -10.94 -6.20
N LEU A 251 -12.84 -12.16 -5.76
CA LEU A 251 -11.95 -13.30 -5.94
C LEU A 251 -11.88 -13.72 -7.42
N GLU A 252 -13.03 -13.75 -8.09
CA GLU A 252 -13.20 -14.09 -9.50
C GLU A 252 -14.28 -13.21 -10.13
N HIS A 253 -14.48 -13.32 -11.45
CA HIS A 253 -15.50 -12.55 -12.14
C HIS A 253 -16.90 -12.80 -11.53
N GLY A 254 -17.46 -11.77 -10.88
CA GLY A 254 -18.76 -11.84 -10.22
C GLY A 254 -18.78 -12.56 -8.88
N VAL A 255 -17.63 -13.01 -8.36
CA VAL A 255 -17.52 -13.71 -7.06
C VAL A 255 -16.77 -12.83 -6.09
N LEU A 256 -17.46 -12.35 -5.05
CA LEU A 256 -16.84 -11.58 -3.97
C LEU A 256 -15.82 -12.43 -3.22
N ALA A 257 -14.67 -11.84 -2.90
CA ALA A 257 -13.74 -12.40 -1.93
C ALA A 257 -14.39 -12.34 -0.54
N LYS A 258 -14.27 -13.41 0.23
CA LYS A 258 -14.80 -13.52 1.59
C LYS A 258 -13.80 -13.09 2.66
N SER A 259 -12.54 -12.92 2.26
CA SER A 259 -11.43 -12.48 3.09
C SER A 259 -10.32 -11.93 2.19
N ASN A 260 -9.49 -11.05 2.72
CA ASN A 260 -8.21 -10.66 2.10
C ASN A 260 -7.31 -11.88 1.92
N SER A 261 -7.36 -12.84 2.84
CA SER A 261 -6.56 -14.06 2.76
C SER A 261 -6.91 -14.93 1.53
N GLU A 262 -8.13 -14.87 0.98
CA GLU A 262 -8.46 -15.55 -0.29
C GLU A 262 -7.70 -14.95 -1.47
N LEU A 263 -7.51 -13.62 -1.50
CA LEU A 263 -6.76 -12.91 -2.53
C LEU A 263 -5.25 -13.20 -2.39
N VAL A 264 -4.72 -13.13 -1.17
CA VAL A 264 -3.33 -13.53 -0.85
C VAL A 264 -3.07 -14.97 -1.27
N ALA A 265 -3.93 -15.91 -0.88
CA ALA A 265 -3.78 -17.31 -1.23
C ALA A 265 -3.86 -17.53 -2.74
N LYS A 266 -4.68 -16.75 -3.47
CA LYS A 266 -4.78 -16.85 -4.93
C LYS A 266 -3.48 -16.43 -5.61
N ILE A 267 -2.92 -15.28 -5.28
CA ILE A 267 -1.67 -14.83 -5.90
C ILE A 267 -0.47 -15.71 -5.46
N ALA A 268 -0.47 -16.21 -4.21
CA ALA A 268 0.53 -17.15 -3.73
C ALA A 268 0.51 -18.48 -4.51
N ARG A 269 -0.69 -19.02 -4.81
CA ARG A 269 -0.83 -20.20 -5.69
C ARG A 269 -0.28 -19.93 -7.08
N ILE A 270 -0.64 -18.80 -7.70
CA ILE A 270 -0.13 -18.44 -9.03
C ILE A 270 1.41 -18.35 -9.02
N SER A 271 2.00 -17.70 -8.02
CA SER A 271 3.46 -17.63 -7.88
C SER A 271 4.11 -19.00 -7.78
N LYS A 272 3.50 -19.91 -7.02
CA LYS A 272 3.97 -21.28 -6.88
C LYS A 272 3.91 -22.05 -8.20
N GLU A 273 2.83 -21.91 -8.97
CA GLU A 273 2.71 -22.51 -10.31
C GLU A 273 3.78 -21.98 -11.29
N LEU A 274 4.21 -20.72 -11.11
CA LEU A 274 5.31 -20.10 -11.86
C LEU A 274 6.70 -20.42 -11.28
N GLY A 275 6.80 -21.25 -10.24
CA GLY A 275 8.06 -21.67 -9.63
C GLY A 275 8.78 -20.62 -8.79
N ARG A 276 8.07 -19.57 -8.33
CA ARG A 276 8.62 -18.54 -7.44
C ARG A 276 8.08 -18.72 -6.03
N GLU A 277 8.98 -18.95 -5.08
CA GLU A 277 8.65 -19.08 -3.65
C GLU A 277 8.22 -17.74 -3.05
N ILE A 278 7.41 -17.80 -1.99
CA ILE A 278 6.93 -16.64 -1.25
C ILE A 278 7.92 -16.28 -0.13
N ALA A 279 8.19 -15.00 0.05
CA ALA A 279 9.04 -14.50 1.12
C ALA A 279 8.28 -14.54 2.44
N THR A 280 8.91 -15.07 3.48
CA THR A 280 8.50 -14.79 4.86
C THR A 280 8.70 -13.31 5.20
N PRO A 281 8.07 -12.76 6.24
CA PRO A 281 8.34 -11.39 6.67
C PRO A 281 9.82 -11.12 6.95
N ASP A 282 10.54 -12.07 7.55
CA ASP A 282 11.98 -11.93 7.80
C ASP A 282 12.81 -11.86 6.50
N GLU A 283 12.48 -12.71 5.52
CA GLU A 283 13.11 -12.62 4.18
C GLU A 283 12.72 -11.32 3.46
N ALA A 284 11.49 -10.84 3.66
CA ALA A 284 11.05 -9.54 3.11
C ALA A 284 11.82 -8.38 3.74
N ARG A 285 12.11 -8.42 5.05
CA ARG A 285 12.98 -7.42 5.71
C ARG A 285 14.37 -7.41 5.09
N GLU A 286 14.94 -8.58 4.80
CA GLU A 286 16.25 -8.69 4.13
C GLU A 286 16.20 -8.09 2.71
N ILE A 287 15.23 -8.49 1.89
CA ILE A 287 15.03 -7.98 0.52
C ILE A 287 14.85 -6.45 0.52
N LEU A 288 14.07 -5.92 1.47
CA LEU A 288 13.78 -4.50 1.60
C LEU A 288 14.86 -3.71 2.35
N SER A 289 15.87 -4.39 2.91
CA SER A 289 16.88 -3.76 3.78
C SER A 289 16.26 -2.97 4.96
N ILE A 290 15.23 -3.54 5.58
CA ILE A 290 14.63 -3.01 6.82
C ILE A 290 15.51 -3.48 7.99
N LYS A 291 15.83 -2.57 8.91
CA LYS A 291 16.61 -2.90 10.10
C LYS A 291 15.71 -3.60 11.13
N LYS A 292 16.24 -4.64 11.77
CA LYS A 292 15.65 -5.25 12.97
C LYS A 292 15.98 -4.44 14.22
#